data_AF-C1BJN0-F1
#
_entry.id   AF-C1BJN0-F1
#
_cell.length_a   1.000
_cell.length_b   1.000
_cell.length_c   1.000
_cell.angle_alpha   90.00
_cell.angle_beta   90.00
_cell.angle_gamma   90.00
#
_symmetry.space_group_name_H-M   'P 1'
#
loop_
_entity.id
_entity.type
_entity.pdbx_description
1 polymer ?
#
loop_
_entity_poly.entity_id
_entity_poly.type
_entity_poly.pdbx_seq_one_letter_code
_entity_poly.pdbx_strand_id
1 'polypeptide(L)'
;MEKVRKILVYLSKDRGVPQCVRFVQSITGHFASTLEDEAEVKCSLESNRFILCSGETGGIPLKHLSITEGAAIPLDVLDRGVDVGVAILLQPANQKVLLTRRASGLRIFPNVWVPPGGHVELDERLLDAGLRELREETGLKLEPGDVSPQILGLWESVYPPMLSRGLPQRHHVVTYMLLHSSLTHQQLQSGLCPDPAEVSGCLWVDPSLVKAIVSAVDGEQDSELPPEGLSPTISVSEVSPEGRLTESVLPLSTLCSRAPALGPDVERVSTGTKYALELWLKTLETQGSS
;
A
#
# COMPACT_ATOMS: atom_id res chain seq x y z
N MET A 1 -14.93 3.53 29.28
CA MET A 1 -13.77 3.52 28.35
C MET A 1 -14.21 2.84 27.08
N GLU A 2 -14.35 3.61 26.00
CA GLU A 2 -14.83 3.14 24.70
C GLU A 2 -13.97 1.98 24.20
N LYS A 3 -14.58 0.79 24.06
CA LYS A 3 -13.95 -0.34 23.36
C LYS A 3 -13.79 0.08 21.90
N VAL A 4 -12.56 0.19 21.44
CA VAL A 4 -12.26 0.56 20.05
C VAL A 4 -12.96 -0.42 19.10
N ARG A 5 -13.82 0.16 18.26
CA ARG A 5 -14.75 -0.39 17.29
C ARG A 5 -14.09 -0.39 15.90
N LYS A 6 -13.17 -1.32 15.64
CA LYS A 6 -12.40 -1.36 14.38
C LYS A 6 -12.40 -2.76 13.78
N ILE A 7 -12.22 -2.84 12.46
CA ILE A 7 -12.05 -4.11 11.75
C ILE A 7 -10.63 -4.64 12.02
N LEU A 8 -10.54 -5.92 12.38
CA LEU A 8 -9.29 -6.63 12.61
C LEU A 8 -9.17 -7.83 11.67
N VAL A 9 -7.93 -8.30 11.49
CA VAL A 9 -7.63 -9.52 10.75
C VAL A 9 -7.93 -10.76 11.59
N TYR A 10 -8.55 -11.75 10.95
CA TYR A 10 -8.83 -13.08 11.48
C TYR A 10 -8.27 -14.13 10.53
N LEU A 11 -7.75 -15.24 11.05
CA LEU A 11 -7.30 -16.37 10.24
C LEU A 11 -8.24 -17.55 10.42
N SER A 12 -8.53 -18.24 9.32
CA SER A 12 -9.22 -19.52 9.32
C SER A 12 -8.40 -20.54 8.54
N LYS A 13 -8.07 -21.66 9.21
CA LYS A 13 -7.42 -22.81 8.59
C LYS A 13 -8.46 -23.91 8.38
N ASP A 14 -8.46 -24.54 7.20
CA ASP A 14 -9.29 -25.70 6.87
C ASP A 14 -10.81 -25.51 7.14
N ARG A 15 -11.34 -24.30 6.90
CA ARG A 15 -12.74 -23.90 7.21
C ARG A 15 -13.10 -23.92 8.71
N GLY A 16 -12.10 -23.86 9.59
CA GLY A 16 -12.28 -23.70 11.03
C GLY A 16 -12.84 -22.32 11.43
N VAL A 17 -13.23 -22.18 12.69
CA VAL A 17 -13.73 -20.91 13.24
C VAL A 17 -12.63 -19.83 13.15
N PRO A 18 -12.89 -18.68 12.51
CA PRO A 18 -11.89 -17.62 12.38
C PRO A 18 -11.42 -17.10 13.74
N GLN A 19 -10.11 -17.00 13.94
CA GLN A 19 -9.49 -16.48 15.16
C GLN A 19 -8.82 -15.13 14.90
N CYS A 20 -9.02 -14.17 15.82
CA CYS A 20 -8.39 -12.86 15.71
C CYS A 20 -6.88 -12.99 15.77
N VAL A 21 -6.18 -12.36 14.83
CA VAL A 21 -4.72 -12.33 14.78
C VAL A 21 -4.19 -11.52 15.96
N ARG A 22 -3.21 -12.08 16.67
CA ARG A 22 -2.48 -11.34 17.71
C ARG A 22 -1.46 -10.41 17.05
N PHE A 23 -1.20 -9.26 17.65
CA PHE A 23 -0.27 -8.26 17.08
C PHE A 23 1.10 -8.82 16.66
N VAL A 24 1.66 -9.78 17.40
CA VAL A 24 2.98 -10.39 17.13
C VAL A 24 2.94 -11.64 16.26
N GLN A 25 1.75 -12.11 15.89
CA GLN A 25 1.60 -13.30 15.06
C GLN A 25 1.88 -12.94 13.60
N SER A 26 2.83 -13.64 12.98
CA SER A 26 3.02 -13.53 11.53
C SER A 26 1.83 -14.19 10.81
N ILE A 27 1.19 -13.42 9.93
CA ILE A 27 0.09 -13.88 9.09
C ILE A 27 0.65 -14.76 7.97
N THR A 28 1.72 -14.30 7.32
CA THR A 28 2.43 -15.07 6.29
C THR A 28 2.88 -16.44 6.79
N GLY A 29 3.57 -16.49 7.94
CA GLY A 29 4.06 -17.75 8.53
C GLY A 29 2.95 -18.69 9.00
N HIS A 30 1.70 -18.24 9.07
CA HIS A 30 0.55 -19.10 9.35
C HIS A 30 0.15 -19.94 8.12
N PHE A 31 0.37 -19.43 6.91
CA PHE A 31 -0.04 -20.05 5.65
C PHE A 31 1.12 -20.58 4.80
N ALA A 32 2.29 -19.94 4.84
CA ALA A 32 3.46 -20.34 4.08
C ALA A 32 4.15 -21.58 4.69
N SER A 33 4.78 -22.39 3.82
CA SER A 33 5.83 -23.31 4.26
C SER A 33 7.07 -22.48 4.68
N THR A 34 7.91 -22.98 5.59
CA THR A 34 8.99 -22.21 6.25
C THR A 34 10.09 -21.62 5.34
N LEU A 35 9.98 -21.75 4.02
CA LEU A 35 10.96 -21.31 3.02
C LEU A 35 10.41 -20.30 2.00
N GLU A 36 9.13 -19.95 2.05
CA GLU A 36 8.49 -19.06 1.07
C GLU A 36 8.07 -17.73 1.69
N ASP A 37 8.43 -16.64 1.02
CA ASP A 37 8.14 -15.26 1.42
C ASP A 37 6.75 -14.78 0.94
N GLU A 38 5.96 -15.70 0.40
CA GLU A 38 4.64 -15.47 -0.16
C GLU A 38 3.75 -16.67 0.20
N ALA A 39 2.45 -16.42 0.39
CA ALA A 39 1.47 -17.47 0.63
C ALA A 39 0.17 -17.12 -0.06
N GLU A 40 -0.39 -18.03 -0.85
CA GLU A 40 -1.68 -17.83 -1.48
C GLU A 40 -2.84 -17.93 -0.48
N VAL A 41 -3.72 -16.93 -0.49
CA VAL A 41 -4.85 -16.86 0.45
C VAL A 41 -6.17 -16.57 -0.27
N LYS A 42 -7.27 -16.67 0.47
CA LYS A 42 -8.57 -16.09 0.11
C LYS A 42 -8.92 -15.10 1.21
N CYS A 43 -9.46 -13.96 0.82
CA CYS A 43 -9.91 -12.95 1.78
C CYS A 43 -11.41 -12.69 1.64
N SER A 44 -12.06 -12.41 2.78
CA SER A 44 -13.42 -11.90 2.83
C SER A 44 -13.55 -10.89 3.95
N LEU A 45 -14.49 -9.95 3.80
CA LEU A 45 -14.88 -9.03 4.87
C LEU A 45 -16.30 -9.38 5.30
N GLU A 46 -16.43 -9.97 6.50
CA GLU A 46 -17.68 -10.53 7.00
C GLU A 46 -17.97 -10.05 8.42
N SER A 47 -19.10 -9.35 8.60
CA SER A 47 -19.55 -8.87 9.92
C SER A 47 -18.43 -8.12 10.67
N ASN A 48 -17.79 -7.17 9.99
CA ASN A 48 -16.68 -6.36 10.52
C ASN A 48 -15.41 -7.14 10.90
N ARG A 49 -15.19 -8.30 10.27
CA ARG A 49 -13.99 -9.11 10.42
C ARG A 49 -13.39 -9.38 9.05
N PHE A 50 -12.12 -9.04 8.88
CA PHE A 50 -11.39 -9.36 7.67
C PHE A 50 -10.77 -10.75 7.84
N ILE A 51 -11.30 -11.74 7.13
CA ILE A 51 -10.95 -13.15 7.30
C ILE A 51 -10.00 -13.55 6.18
N LEU A 52 -8.87 -14.15 6.55
CA LEU A 52 -7.92 -14.78 5.64
C LEU A 52 -8.00 -16.30 5.80
N CYS A 53 -8.04 -17.00 4.67
CA CYS A 53 -8.10 -18.46 4.60
C CYS A 53 -7.03 -18.97 3.62
N SER A 54 -6.53 -20.20 3.80
CA SER A 54 -5.70 -20.87 2.79
C SER A 54 -6.45 -20.96 1.45
N GLY A 55 -5.82 -20.55 0.36
CA GLY A 55 -6.46 -20.49 -0.96
C GLY A 55 -5.44 -20.34 -2.10
N GLU A 56 -5.93 -20.00 -3.30
CA GLU A 56 -5.13 -19.94 -4.55
C GLU A 56 -4.71 -18.50 -4.93
N THR A 57 -4.88 -17.48 -4.07
CA THR A 57 -4.65 -16.08 -4.48
C THR A 57 -3.89 -15.18 -3.49
N GLY A 58 -2.68 -14.78 -3.87
CA GLY A 58 -2.02 -13.56 -3.41
C GLY A 58 -1.06 -13.76 -2.25
N GLY A 59 0.22 -13.48 -2.47
CA GLY A 59 1.30 -13.60 -1.49
C GLY A 59 1.36 -12.45 -0.49
N ILE A 60 1.68 -12.76 0.77
CA ILE A 60 1.92 -11.80 1.85
C ILE A 60 3.40 -11.96 2.25
N PRO A 61 4.19 -10.87 2.38
CA PRO A 61 5.61 -10.99 2.77
C PRO A 61 5.95 -10.66 4.23
N LEU A 62 7.03 -11.30 4.68
CA LEU A 62 7.55 -11.56 6.04
C LEU A 62 7.79 -10.40 7.04
N LYS A 63 7.75 -10.76 8.35
CA LYS A 63 8.94 -11.07 9.19
C LYS A 63 8.54 -11.66 10.56
N HIS A 64 9.18 -12.75 10.97
CA HIS A 64 9.04 -13.31 12.32
C HIS A 64 9.81 -12.47 13.34
N LEU A 65 9.13 -12.00 14.39
CA LEU A 65 9.78 -11.54 15.60
C LEU A 65 10.31 -12.73 16.40
N SER A 66 11.50 -12.60 16.99
CA SER A 66 11.96 -13.57 18.00
C SER A 66 11.12 -13.45 19.28
N ILE A 67 11.13 -14.51 20.10
CA ILE A 67 10.42 -14.55 21.39
C ILE A 67 10.83 -13.38 22.29
N THR A 68 12.13 -13.06 22.31
CA THR A 68 12.69 -11.97 23.14
C THR A 68 12.23 -10.59 22.66
N GLU A 69 12.15 -10.38 21.34
CA GLU A 69 11.66 -9.11 20.77
C GLU A 69 10.16 -8.93 21.01
N GLY A 70 9.37 -10.02 20.88
CA GLY A 70 7.94 -9.99 21.18
C GLY A 70 7.65 -9.65 22.65
N ALA A 71 8.46 -10.12 23.58
CA ALA A 71 8.31 -9.85 25.01
C ALA A 71 8.62 -8.39 25.41
N ALA A 72 9.37 -7.65 24.56
CA ALA A 72 9.72 -6.26 24.80
C ALA A 72 8.64 -5.26 24.33
N ILE A 73 7.61 -5.73 23.61
CA ILE A 73 6.53 -4.88 23.09
C ILE A 73 5.56 -4.50 24.24
N PRO A 74 5.24 -3.21 24.41
CA PRO A 74 4.27 -2.77 25.41
C PRO A 74 2.90 -3.46 25.30
N LEU A 75 2.26 -3.73 26.45
CA LEU A 75 0.97 -4.44 26.49
C LEU A 75 -0.13 -3.75 25.68
N ASP A 76 -0.18 -2.42 25.71
CA ASP A 76 -1.15 -1.62 24.95
C ASP A 76 -0.96 -1.75 23.43
N VAL A 77 0.25 -2.10 22.98
CA VAL A 77 0.55 -2.41 21.57
C VAL A 77 0.16 -3.86 21.24
N LEU A 78 0.42 -4.81 22.15
CA LEU A 78 0.05 -6.22 21.96
C LEU A 78 -1.47 -6.42 21.83
N ASP A 79 -2.26 -5.64 22.58
CA ASP A 79 -3.72 -5.70 22.58
C ASP A 79 -4.38 -5.06 21.34
N ARG A 80 -3.59 -4.48 20.42
CA ARG A 80 -4.13 -3.79 19.24
C ARG A 80 -4.70 -4.72 18.19
N GLY A 81 -4.25 -5.98 18.13
CA GLY A 81 -4.48 -6.87 17.00
C GLY A 81 -3.84 -6.36 15.71
N VAL A 82 -4.28 -6.89 14.56
CA VAL A 82 -3.80 -6.45 13.24
C VAL A 82 -4.89 -5.65 12.55
N ASP A 83 -4.57 -4.39 12.22
CA ASP A 83 -5.46 -3.45 11.55
C ASP A 83 -5.64 -3.82 10.06
N VAL A 84 -6.72 -3.36 9.44
CA VAL A 84 -7.00 -3.60 8.02
C VAL A 84 -7.00 -2.27 7.28
N GLY A 85 -6.22 -2.21 6.19
CA GLY A 85 -6.21 -1.08 5.28
C GLY A 85 -6.55 -1.47 3.86
N VAL A 86 -6.96 -0.51 3.07
CA VAL A 86 -7.14 -0.64 1.62
C VAL A 86 -6.39 0.49 0.92
N ALA A 87 -5.74 0.20 -0.20
CA ALA A 87 -5.04 1.19 -1.01
C ALA A 87 -5.40 1.03 -2.48
N ILE A 88 -5.64 2.15 -3.16
CA ILE A 88 -6.24 2.19 -4.49
C ILE A 88 -5.21 2.54 -5.56
N LEU A 89 -4.96 1.58 -6.45
CA LEU A 89 -4.29 1.85 -7.72
C LEU A 89 -5.36 2.33 -8.71
N LEU A 90 -5.51 3.65 -8.83
CA LEU A 90 -6.43 4.23 -9.80
C LEU A 90 -5.80 4.27 -11.19
N GLN A 91 -6.31 3.45 -12.10
CA GLN A 91 -5.88 3.42 -13.50
C GLN A 91 -6.88 4.16 -14.41
N PRO A 92 -6.48 5.27 -15.07
CA PRO A 92 -7.25 5.87 -16.14
C PRO A 92 -7.11 5.08 -17.45
N ALA A 93 -7.85 5.49 -18.47
CA ALA A 93 -7.84 4.87 -19.80
C ALA A 93 -6.45 4.75 -20.46
N ASN A 94 -5.44 5.52 -20.03
CA ASN A 94 -4.10 5.57 -20.62
C ASN A 94 -3.00 4.85 -19.82
N GLN A 95 -3.35 3.77 -19.11
CA GLN A 95 -2.40 2.83 -18.46
C GLN A 95 -1.36 3.51 -17.54
N LYS A 96 -1.78 4.53 -16.81
CA LYS A 96 -1.00 5.11 -15.70
C LYS A 96 -1.64 4.71 -14.37
N VAL A 97 -0.96 4.91 -13.25
CA VAL A 97 -1.59 4.85 -11.91
C VAL A 97 -1.20 6.06 -11.06
N LEU A 98 -2.11 6.49 -10.21
CA LEU A 98 -1.90 7.61 -9.29
C LEU A 98 -1.15 7.15 -8.03
N LEU A 99 -0.11 7.89 -7.66
CA LEU A 99 0.53 7.84 -6.35
C LEU A 99 0.42 9.20 -5.66
N THR A 100 0.28 9.18 -4.34
CA THR A 100 0.32 10.34 -3.43
C THR A 100 1.57 10.26 -2.56
N ARG A 101 2.19 11.42 -2.28
CA ARG A 101 3.26 11.55 -1.30
C ARG A 101 2.66 11.96 0.03
N ARG A 102 2.76 11.09 1.03
CA ARG A 102 2.25 11.34 2.38
C ARG A 102 2.81 12.64 2.95
N ALA A 103 1.97 13.48 3.55
CA ALA A 103 2.37 14.73 4.15
C ALA A 103 3.44 14.54 5.24
N SER A 104 4.36 15.51 5.35
CA SER A 104 5.52 15.44 6.24
C SER A 104 5.14 15.42 7.73
N GLY A 105 3.95 15.91 8.08
CA GLY A 105 3.42 15.92 9.45
C GLY A 105 2.82 14.58 9.90
N LEU A 106 2.67 13.60 9.01
CA LEU A 106 2.05 12.31 9.35
C LEU A 106 2.99 11.44 10.19
N ARG A 107 2.40 10.78 11.20
CA ARG A 107 3.15 9.93 12.16
C ARG A 107 3.70 8.64 11.55
N ILE A 108 3.06 8.14 10.50
CA ILE A 108 3.39 6.87 9.87
C ILE A 108 3.81 7.16 8.43
N PHE A 109 5.01 6.72 8.06
CA PHE A 109 5.62 6.86 6.73
C PHE A 109 5.52 8.28 6.13
N PRO A 110 5.95 9.36 6.83
CA PRO A 110 5.95 10.71 6.25
C PRO A 110 6.85 10.79 5.00
N ASN A 111 6.44 11.58 4.02
CA ASN A 111 7.13 11.77 2.72
C ASN A 111 7.26 10.49 1.85
N VAL A 112 6.59 9.39 2.21
CA VAL A 112 6.63 8.16 1.40
C VAL A 112 5.53 8.21 0.34
N TRP A 113 5.86 7.78 -0.88
CA TRP A 113 4.94 7.63 -1.98
C TRP A 113 4.15 6.31 -1.87
N VAL A 114 2.83 6.41 -1.85
CA VAL A 114 1.86 5.32 -1.74
C VAL A 114 0.67 5.57 -2.67
N PRO A 115 -0.13 4.57 -3.04
CA PRO A 115 -1.45 4.83 -3.58
C PRO A 115 -2.35 5.42 -2.46
N PRO A 116 -3.38 6.22 -2.80
CA PRO A 116 -4.36 6.71 -1.82
C PRO A 116 -4.98 5.54 -1.05
N GLY A 117 -5.11 5.67 0.27
CA GLY A 117 -5.60 4.57 1.08
C GLY A 117 -5.44 4.75 2.58
N GLY A 118 -6.30 4.07 3.32
CA GLY A 118 -6.35 4.13 4.76
C GLY A 118 -7.09 2.96 5.38
N HIS A 119 -7.61 3.17 6.57
CA HIS A 119 -8.24 2.13 7.37
C HIS A 119 -9.64 1.81 6.85
N VAL A 120 -10.02 0.53 6.93
CA VAL A 120 -11.40 0.12 6.68
C VAL A 120 -12.22 0.37 7.95
N GLU A 121 -13.33 1.12 7.83
CA GLU A 121 -14.20 1.45 8.95
C GLU A 121 -15.30 0.39 9.17
N LEU A 122 -15.96 0.42 10.33
CA LEU A 122 -17.06 -0.51 10.59
C LEU A 122 -18.19 -0.35 9.58
N ASP A 123 -18.79 -1.47 9.23
CA ASP A 123 -19.93 -1.60 8.33
C ASP A 123 -19.64 -1.11 6.89
N GLU A 124 -18.35 -0.91 6.56
CA GLU A 124 -17.86 -0.50 5.25
C GLU A 124 -17.42 -1.71 4.42
N ARG A 125 -17.66 -1.70 3.10
CA ARG A 125 -17.04 -2.67 2.18
C ARG A 125 -15.65 -2.16 1.77
N LEU A 126 -14.74 -3.05 1.38
CA LEU A 126 -13.39 -2.67 0.93
C LEU A 126 -13.39 -1.62 -0.20
N LEU A 127 -14.31 -1.75 -1.16
CA LEU A 127 -14.46 -0.77 -2.23
C LEU A 127 -14.91 0.60 -1.70
N ASP A 128 -15.86 0.62 -0.77
CA ASP A 128 -16.40 1.87 -0.22
C ASP A 128 -15.29 2.60 0.56
N ALA A 129 -14.51 1.87 1.36
CA ALA A 129 -13.32 2.39 2.04
C ALA A 129 -12.31 2.97 1.06
N GLY A 130 -11.98 2.23 -0.01
CA GLY A 130 -11.04 2.70 -1.03
C GLY A 130 -11.52 3.98 -1.72
N LEU A 131 -12.80 4.05 -2.08
CA LEU A 131 -13.38 5.25 -2.72
C LEU A 131 -13.45 6.44 -1.77
N ARG A 132 -13.74 6.21 -0.48
CA ARG A 132 -13.71 7.24 0.56
C ARG A 132 -12.31 7.81 0.72
N GLU A 133 -11.30 6.95 0.93
CA GLU A 133 -9.90 7.37 1.10
C GLU A 133 -9.36 8.09 -0.15
N LEU A 134 -9.68 7.59 -1.35
CA LEU A 134 -9.36 8.27 -2.60
C LEU A 134 -9.93 9.69 -2.63
N ARG A 135 -11.19 9.87 -2.21
CA ARG A 135 -11.86 11.17 -2.16
C ARG A 135 -11.28 12.08 -1.09
N GLU A 136 -11.00 11.56 0.10
CA GLU A 136 -10.47 12.32 1.24
C GLU A 136 -9.06 12.83 0.94
N GLU A 137 -8.18 11.98 0.41
CA GLU A 137 -6.79 12.37 0.13
C GLU A 137 -6.64 13.21 -1.14
N THR A 138 -7.42 12.94 -2.19
CA THR A 138 -7.16 13.49 -3.53
C THR A 138 -8.28 14.38 -4.08
N GLY A 139 -9.45 14.39 -3.44
CA GLY A 139 -10.65 15.07 -3.92
C GLY A 139 -11.37 14.36 -5.09
N LEU A 140 -10.77 13.31 -5.67
CA LEU A 140 -11.37 12.56 -6.78
C LEU A 140 -12.60 11.79 -6.33
N LYS A 141 -13.68 11.91 -7.10
CA LYS A 141 -14.94 11.21 -6.85
C LYS A 141 -15.19 10.26 -7.99
N LEU A 142 -15.24 8.97 -7.67
CA LEU A 142 -15.63 7.91 -8.59
C LEU A 142 -16.86 7.22 -8.01
N GLU A 143 -17.88 7.04 -8.83
CA GLU A 143 -19.07 6.32 -8.40
C GLU A 143 -18.79 4.80 -8.51
N PRO A 144 -19.27 3.98 -7.56
CA PRO A 144 -19.04 2.53 -7.59
C PRO A 144 -19.48 1.83 -8.88
N GLY A 145 -20.46 2.40 -9.60
CA GLY A 145 -20.93 1.87 -10.88
C GLY A 145 -20.02 2.19 -12.08
N ASP A 146 -19.12 3.17 -11.95
CA ASP A 146 -18.23 3.63 -13.02
C ASP A 146 -16.84 2.98 -12.97
N VAL A 147 -16.59 2.15 -11.95
CA VAL A 147 -15.30 1.49 -11.73
C VAL A 147 -15.46 -0.02 -11.70
N SER A 148 -14.45 -0.72 -12.22
CA SER A 148 -14.33 -2.17 -12.10
C SER A 148 -13.24 -2.50 -11.07
N PRO A 149 -13.60 -2.94 -9.85
CA PRO A 149 -12.63 -3.24 -8.81
C PRO A 149 -12.02 -4.63 -9.01
N GLN A 150 -10.69 -4.68 -8.90
CA GLN A 150 -9.94 -5.92 -8.87
C GLN A 150 -8.98 -5.89 -7.67
N ILE A 151 -9.06 -6.87 -6.77
CA ILE A 151 -8.02 -7.05 -5.74
C ILE A 151 -6.78 -7.57 -6.44
N LEU A 152 -5.66 -6.84 -6.34
CA LEU A 152 -4.37 -7.26 -6.88
C LEU A 152 -3.68 -8.22 -5.93
N GLY A 153 -3.60 -7.86 -4.65
CA GLY A 153 -2.87 -8.62 -3.64
C GLY A 153 -2.98 -8.02 -2.25
N LEU A 154 -2.39 -8.70 -1.28
CA LEU A 154 -2.38 -8.34 0.13
C LEU A 154 -0.96 -8.12 0.62
N TRP A 155 -0.75 -7.17 1.53
CA TRP A 155 0.57 -6.89 2.08
C TRP A 155 0.54 -6.75 3.59
N GLU A 156 1.35 -7.55 4.29
CA GLU A 156 1.56 -7.43 5.74
C GLU A 156 2.56 -6.30 6.01
N SER A 157 2.08 -5.22 6.62
CA SER A 157 2.87 -4.02 6.90
C SER A 157 3.05 -3.84 8.39
N VAL A 158 4.27 -3.51 8.79
CA VAL A 158 4.61 -3.13 10.17
C VAL A 158 5.26 -1.76 10.19
N TYR A 159 5.00 -0.99 11.25
CA TYR A 159 5.65 0.30 11.47
C TYR A 159 6.18 0.41 12.90
N PRO A 160 7.46 0.77 13.12
CA PRO A 160 8.50 0.99 12.11
C PRO A 160 8.78 -0.28 11.27
N PRO A 161 9.24 -0.15 10.01
CA PRO A 161 9.38 -1.28 9.08
C PRO A 161 10.57 -2.20 9.39
N MET A 162 11.44 -1.82 10.32
CA MET A 162 12.65 -2.57 10.68
C MET A 162 12.92 -2.43 12.18
N LEU A 163 13.35 -3.52 12.82
CA LEU A 163 13.69 -3.54 14.25
C LEU A 163 14.83 -2.60 14.63
N SER A 164 15.78 -2.38 13.71
CA SER A 164 16.85 -1.39 13.85
C SER A 164 16.33 0.04 14.03
N ARG A 165 15.04 0.29 13.71
CA ARG A 165 14.38 1.59 13.83
C ARG A 165 13.39 1.64 15.00
N GLY A 166 13.32 0.58 15.80
CA GLY A 166 12.43 0.45 16.96
C GLY A 166 11.50 -0.75 16.87
N LEU A 167 10.87 -1.07 18.01
CA LEU A 167 9.88 -2.15 18.07
C LEU A 167 8.61 -1.76 17.28
N PRO A 168 7.94 -2.73 16.62
CA PRO A 168 6.70 -2.46 15.89
C PRO A 168 5.63 -1.88 16.81
N GLN A 169 5.01 -0.80 16.36
CA GLN A 169 3.91 -0.11 17.03
C GLN A 169 2.59 -0.25 16.26
N ARG A 170 2.67 -0.58 14.97
CA ARG A 170 1.54 -0.83 14.08
C ARG A 170 1.78 -2.09 13.29
N HIS A 171 0.69 -2.80 13.03
CA HIS A 171 0.65 -4.00 12.22
C HIS A 171 -0.66 -3.96 11.44
N HIS A 172 -0.55 -4.04 10.12
CA HIS A 172 -1.65 -3.95 9.18
C HIS A 172 -1.59 -5.05 8.14
N VAL A 173 -2.74 -5.48 7.65
CA VAL A 173 -2.86 -6.07 6.31
C VAL A 173 -3.47 -5.03 5.39
N VAL A 174 -2.74 -4.68 4.32
CA VAL A 174 -3.18 -3.74 3.30
C VAL A 174 -3.69 -4.51 2.10
N THR A 175 -4.93 -4.27 1.70
CA THR A 175 -5.51 -4.78 0.46
C THR A 175 -5.26 -3.78 -0.66
N TYR A 176 -4.48 -4.17 -1.67
CA TYR A 176 -4.29 -3.35 -2.87
C TYR A 176 -5.36 -3.67 -3.89
N MET A 177 -6.12 -2.64 -4.29
CA MET A 177 -7.22 -2.75 -5.24
C MET A 177 -6.96 -1.87 -6.44
N LEU A 178 -7.03 -2.45 -7.63
CA LEU A 178 -7.01 -1.74 -8.91
C LEU A 178 -8.42 -1.27 -9.25
N LEU A 179 -8.57 0.02 -9.48
CA LEU A 179 -9.80 0.62 -10.01
C LEU A 179 -9.54 1.13 -11.42
N HIS A 180 -10.27 0.59 -12.38
CA HIS A 180 -10.26 1.09 -13.75
C HIS A 180 -11.27 2.24 -13.90
N SER A 181 -10.83 3.39 -14.39
CA SER A 181 -11.68 4.51 -14.77
C SER A 181 -11.70 4.69 -16.28
N SER A 182 -12.88 4.98 -16.84
CA SER A 182 -13.03 5.38 -18.24
C SER A 182 -12.49 6.79 -18.53
N LEU A 183 -12.21 7.59 -17.50
CA LEU A 183 -11.65 8.93 -17.63
C LEU A 183 -10.17 8.86 -18.01
N THR A 184 -9.70 9.89 -18.72
CA THR A 184 -8.27 10.06 -19.00
C THR A 184 -7.53 10.62 -17.78
N HIS A 185 -6.21 10.40 -17.69
CA HIS A 185 -5.41 11.01 -16.63
C HIS A 185 -5.52 12.55 -16.62
N GLN A 186 -5.72 13.21 -17.76
CA GLN A 186 -5.88 14.68 -17.83
C GLN A 186 -7.18 15.14 -17.17
N GLN A 187 -8.28 14.40 -17.40
CA GLN A 187 -9.56 14.67 -16.76
C GLN A 187 -9.45 14.47 -15.24
N LEU A 188 -8.84 13.37 -14.80
CA LEU A 188 -8.60 13.12 -13.38
C LEU A 188 -7.64 14.15 -12.78
N GLN A 189 -6.54 14.49 -13.45
CA GLN A 189 -5.60 15.53 -13.02
C GLN A 189 -6.30 16.88 -12.80
N SER A 190 -7.23 17.25 -13.68
CA SER A 190 -7.99 18.50 -13.54
C SER A 190 -8.99 18.50 -12.37
N GLY A 191 -9.37 17.31 -11.90
CA GLY A 191 -10.27 17.11 -10.77
C GLY A 191 -9.56 16.92 -9.43
N LEU A 192 -8.22 16.83 -9.41
CA LEU A 192 -7.46 16.69 -8.18
C LEU A 192 -7.64 17.93 -7.29
N CYS A 193 -7.99 17.68 -6.04
CA CYS A 193 -8.08 18.65 -4.97
C CYS A 193 -7.60 17.96 -3.67
N PRO A 194 -6.27 17.74 -3.54
CA PRO A 194 -5.75 16.97 -2.43
C PRO A 194 -5.82 17.74 -1.11
N ASP A 195 -6.01 17.01 -0.01
CA ASP A 195 -5.93 17.59 1.33
C ASP A 195 -4.45 17.74 1.75
N PRO A 196 -3.94 18.97 1.95
CA PRO A 196 -2.54 19.19 2.34
C PRO A 196 -2.17 18.62 3.71
N ALA A 197 -3.15 18.27 4.55
CA ALA A 197 -2.91 17.57 5.80
C ALA A 197 -2.49 16.10 5.60
N GLU A 198 -2.92 15.49 4.51
CA GLU A 198 -2.68 14.07 4.19
C GLU A 198 -1.67 13.88 3.06
N VAL A 199 -1.71 14.75 2.05
CA VAL A 199 -0.95 14.62 0.79
C VAL A 199 -0.13 15.87 0.53
N SER A 200 1.16 15.67 0.27
CA SER A 200 2.13 16.73 -0.09
C SER A 200 2.53 16.71 -1.57
N GLY A 201 2.16 15.67 -2.32
CA GLY A 201 2.50 15.53 -3.73
C GLY A 201 1.65 14.48 -4.43
N CYS A 202 1.42 14.64 -5.73
CA CYS A 202 0.71 13.70 -6.59
C CYS A 202 1.56 13.37 -7.82
N LEU A 203 1.51 12.11 -8.27
CA LEU A 203 2.27 11.65 -9.43
C LEU A 203 1.50 10.55 -10.18
N TRP A 204 1.41 10.70 -11.50
CA TRP A 204 0.94 9.63 -12.39
C TRP A 204 2.12 8.85 -12.96
N VAL A 205 2.26 7.58 -12.59
CA VAL A 205 3.33 6.70 -13.08
C VAL A 205 2.83 5.82 -14.22
N ASP A 206 3.61 5.69 -15.28
CA ASP A 206 3.35 4.78 -16.41
C ASP A 206 4.14 3.46 -16.27
N PRO A 207 3.91 2.45 -17.13
CA PRO A 207 4.54 1.14 -16.98
C PRO A 207 6.08 1.20 -17.04
N SER A 208 6.65 2.11 -17.84
CA SER A 208 8.10 2.28 -17.94
C SER A 208 8.70 2.80 -16.63
N LEU A 209 8.09 3.84 -16.05
CA LEU A 209 8.51 4.37 -14.76
C LEU A 209 8.31 3.35 -13.64
N VAL A 210 7.20 2.60 -13.66
CA VAL A 210 6.93 1.56 -12.67
C VAL A 210 7.96 0.43 -12.72
N LYS A 211 8.37 -0.01 -13.92
CA LYS A 211 9.46 -1.00 -14.06
C LYS A 211 10.73 -0.51 -13.37
N ALA A 212 11.11 0.77 -13.55
CA ALA A 212 12.27 1.35 -12.86
C ALA A 212 12.13 1.33 -11.32
N ILE A 213 10.94 1.69 -10.81
CA ILE A 213 10.64 1.72 -9.37
C ILE A 213 10.72 0.31 -8.74
N VAL A 214 10.15 -0.69 -9.42
CA VAL A 214 10.06 -2.08 -8.94
C VAL A 214 11.40 -2.80 -9.07
N SER A 215 12.15 -2.60 -10.16
CA SER A 215 13.50 -3.18 -10.31
C SER A 215 14.47 -2.74 -9.20
N ALA A 216 14.17 -1.63 -8.53
CA ALA A 216 14.93 -1.21 -7.36
C ALA A 216 14.65 -2.06 -6.09
N VAL A 217 13.86 -3.13 -6.13
CA VAL A 217 13.52 -3.98 -4.95
C VAL A 217 14.39 -5.22 -4.78
N ASP A 218 15.04 -5.76 -5.81
CA ASP A 218 15.84 -7.00 -5.66
C ASP A 218 17.35 -6.78 -5.89
N GLY A 219 18.15 -7.82 -5.63
CA GLY A 219 19.62 -7.77 -5.42
C GLY A 219 20.52 -7.28 -6.57
N GLU A 220 21.80 -7.12 -6.18
CA GLU A 220 22.96 -6.47 -6.82
C GLU A 220 22.83 -4.95 -7.10
N GLN A 221 23.77 -4.20 -6.51
CA GLN A 221 24.04 -2.79 -6.81
C GLN A 221 24.70 -2.72 -8.18
N ASP A 222 23.94 -2.63 -9.27
CA ASP A 222 24.53 -2.23 -10.55
C ASP A 222 23.46 -1.66 -11.49
N SER A 223 23.15 -0.38 -11.29
CA SER A 223 22.98 0.59 -12.38
C SER A 223 22.70 1.95 -11.77
N GLU A 224 23.71 2.82 -11.73
CA GLU A 224 23.52 4.27 -11.48
C GLU A 224 22.81 4.97 -12.66
N LEU A 225 22.60 4.26 -13.77
CA LEU A 225 21.94 4.78 -14.95
C LEU A 225 20.43 4.44 -14.92
N PRO A 226 19.55 5.41 -15.23
CA PRO A 226 18.14 5.13 -15.47
C PRO A 226 18.00 3.99 -16.49
N PRO A 227 17.00 3.10 -16.35
CA PRO A 227 16.65 2.18 -17.43
C PRO A 227 16.57 2.93 -18.76
N GLU A 228 17.11 2.34 -19.84
CA GLU A 228 17.26 3.01 -21.13
C GLU A 228 15.97 3.75 -21.55
N GLY A 229 16.08 5.06 -21.80
CA GLY A 229 14.97 5.89 -22.29
C GLY A 229 14.18 6.66 -21.23
N LEU A 230 14.49 6.54 -19.93
CA LEU A 230 13.87 7.37 -18.88
C LEU A 230 14.68 8.63 -18.56
N SER A 231 13.96 9.73 -18.35
CA SER A 231 14.55 10.98 -17.86
C SER A 231 15.06 10.82 -16.43
N PRO A 232 16.22 11.42 -16.07
CA PRO A 232 16.72 11.42 -14.69
C PRO A 232 15.85 12.25 -13.73
N THR A 233 14.93 13.06 -14.28
CA THR A 233 13.97 13.87 -13.54
C THR A 233 12.56 13.56 -13.99
N ILE A 234 11.62 13.57 -13.05
CA ILE A 234 10.20 13.33 -13.27
C ILE A 234 9.40 14.56 -12.89
N SER A 235 8.35 14.88 -13.65
CA SER A 235 7.40 15.93 -13.28
C SER A 235 6.46 15.41 -12.20
N VAL A 236 6.30 16.18 -11.13
CA VAL A 236 5.42 15.87 -9.99
C VAL A 236 4.51 17.07 -9.72
N SER A 237 3.31 16.83 -9.20
CA SER A 237 2.43 17.89 -8.72
C SER A 237 2.64 18.07 -7.22
N GLU A 238 3.30 19.15 -6.81
CA GLU A 238 3.48 19.54 -5.40
C GLU A 238 2.19 20.15 -4.86
N VAL A 239 1.85 19.84 -3.60
CA VAL A 239 0.64 20.37 -2.93
C VAL A 239 1.04 21.51 -1.99
N SER A 240 0.49 22.71 -2.23
CA SER A 240 0.67 23.86 -1.34
C SER A 240 -0.14 23.70 -0.04
N PRO A 241 0.17 24.46 1.03
CA PRO A 241 -0.64 24.48 2.25
C PRO A 241 -2.12 24.83 2.04
N GLU A 242 -2.46 25.49 0.93
CA GLU A 242 -3.83 25.83 0.51
C GLU A 242 -4.48 24.75 -0.38
N GLY A 243 -3.83 23.59 -0.55
CA GLY A 243 -4.32 22.49 -1.40
C GLY A 243 -4.17 22.73 -2.91
N ARG A 244 -3.38 23.73 -3.33
CA ARG A 244 -3.15 24.01 -4.76
C ARG A 244 -2.03 23.14 -5.30
N LEU A 245 -2.21 22.68 -6.54
CA LEU A 245 -1.19 21.93 -7.26
C LEU A 245 -0.25 22.87 -8.03
N THR A 246 1.05 22.67 -7.85
CA THR A 246 2.09 23.32 -8.65
C THR A 246 3.02 22.29 -9.25
N GLU A 247 3.37 22.44 -10.52
CA GLU A 247 4.33 21.53 -11.16
C GLU A 247 5.73 21.74 -10.59
N SER A 248 6.41 20.63 -10.31
CA SER A 248 7.78 20.58 -9.83
C SER A 248 8.49 19.38 -10.45
N VAL A 249 9.79 19.24 -10.17
CA VAL A 249 10.60 18.11 -10.62
C VAL A 249 11.21 17.36 -9.45
N LEU A 250 11.23 16.03 -9.55
CA LEU A 250 11.87 15.14 -8.59
C LEU A 250 12.92 14.27 -9.30
N PRO A 251 14.09 14.01 -8.70
CA PRO A 251 15.01 13.01 -9.24
C PRO A 251 14.35 11.62 -9.29
N LEU A 252 14.53 10.89 -10.40
CA LEU A 252 14.05 9.52 -10.52
C LEU A 252 14.60 8.61 -9.40
N SER A 253 15.85 8.84 -9.00
CA SER A 253 16.51 8.12 -7.91
C SER A 253 15.76 8.21 -6.58
N THR A 254 14.98 9.28 -6.35
CA THR A 254 14.12 9.38 -5.16
C THR A 254 13.09 8.27 -5.14
N LEU A 255 12.37 8.02 -6.25
CA LEU A 255 11.35 6.96 -6.30
C LEU A 255 11.96 5.56 -6.24
N CYS A 256 13.16 5.40 -6.78
CA CYS A 256 13.91 4.14 -6.75
C CYS A 256 14.60 3.87 -5.40
N SER A 257 14.64 4.85 -4.49
CA SER A 257 15.30 4.69 -3.19
C SER A 257 14.70 3.57 -2.35
N ARG A 258 15.53 3.00 -1.45
CA ARG A 258 15.15 1.95 -0.50
C ARG A 258 15.02 2.53 0.91
N ALA A 259 14.26 1.85 1.75
CA ALA A 259 14.20 2.20 3.17
C ALA A 259 15.59 2.03 3.80
N PRO A 260 16.18 3.07 4.43
CA PRO A 260 17.48 2.93 5.05
C PRO A 260 17.39 2.03 6.29
N ALA A 261 18.43 1.23 6.53
CA ALA A 261 18.50 0.33 7.67
C ALA A 261 18.61 1.08 9.01
N LEU A 262 19.21 2.27 9.01
CA LEU A 262 19.43 3.12 10.18
C LEU A 262 19.10 4.58 9.82
N GLY A 263 18.71 5.37 10.82
CA GLY A 263 18.43 6.79 10.65
C GLY A 263 16.98 7.12 10.24
N PRO A 264 16.72 8.40 9.90
CA PRO A 264 15.40 8.86 9.45
C PRO A 264 15.02 8.20 8.12
N ASP A 265 13.71 8.16 7.81
CA ASP A 265 13.27 7.61 6.52
C ASP A 265 13.58 8.65 5.44
N VAL A 266 13.63 8.19 4.20
CA VAL A 266 13.85 9.05 3.04
C VAL A 266 12.59 9.07 2.18
N GLU A 267 12.41 10.13 1.40
CA GLU A 267 11.39 10.14 0.36
C GLU A 267 11.67 9.00 -0.62
N ARG A 268 10.68 8.13 -0.80
CA ARG A 268 10.77 6.90 -1.63
C ARG A 268 9.39 6.34 -1.88
N VAL A 269 9.29 5.38 -2.79
CA VAL A 269 8.09 4.53 -2.91
C VAL A 269 8.11 3.46 -1.81
N SER A 270 6.97 3.26 -1.14
CA SER A 270 6.87 2.25 -0.07
C SER A 270 7.08 0.83 -0.61
N THR A 271 7.62 -0.09 0.21
CA THR A 271 7.88 -1.47 -0.24
C THR A 271 6.58 -2.18 -0.66
N GLY A 272 5.49 -2.01 0.10
CA GLY A 272 4.19 -2.55 -0.28
C GLY A 272 3.63 -1.94 -1.56
N THR A 273 3.90 -0.64 -1.80
CA THR A 273 3.54 0.00 -3.07
C THR A 273 4.29 -0.62 -4.24
N LYS A 274 5.59 -0.92 -4.08
CA LYS A 274 6.39 -1.57 -5.14
C LYS A 274 5.85 -2.96 -5.46
N TYR A 275 5.46 -3.75 -4.45
CA TYR A 275 4.74 -5.02 -4.64
C TYR A 275 3.43 -4.83 -5.43
N ALA A 276 2.59 -3.87 -5.05
CA ALA A 276 1.32 -3.62 -5.72
C ALA A 276 1.50 -3.17 -7.18
N LEU A 277 2.53 -2.36 -7.44
CA LEU A 277 2.92 -1.91 -8.76
C LEU A 277 3.44 -3.06 -9.63
N GLU A 278 4.18 -4.01 -9.06
CA GLU A 278 4.60 -5.23 -9.77
C GLU A 278 3.39 -6.09 -10.17
N LEU A 279 2.44 -6.28 -9.26
CA LEU A 279 1.18 -6.97 -9.57
C LEU A 279 0.39 -6.26 -10.67
N TRP A 280 0.36 -4.92 -10.63
CA TRP A 280 -0.24 -4.12 -11.68
C TRP A 280 0.41 -4.36 -13.05
N LEU A 281 1.75 -4.40 -13.14
CA LEU A 281 2.45 -4.73 -14.39
C LEU A 281 2.02 -6.10 -14.94
N LYS A 282 1.90 -7.12 -14.08
CA LYS A 282 1.44 -8.47 -14.46
C LYS A 282 0.03 -8.45 -15.07
N THR A 283 -0.86 -7.56 -14.60
CA THR A 283 -2.20 -7.40 -15.20
C THR A 283 -2.15 -6.89 -16.64
N LEU A 284 -1.19 -6.00 -16.96
CA LEU A 284 -1.05 -5.43 -18.30
C LEU A 284 -0.51 -6.46 -19.30
N GLU A 285 0.41 -7.32 -18.87
CA GLU A 285 0.98 -8.39 -19.71
C GLU A 285 -0.09 -9.41 -20.12
N THR A 286 -1.01 -9.72 -19.20
CA THR A 286 -2.12 -10.65 -19.45
C THR A 286 -3.10 -10.07 -20.47
N GLN A 287 -3.35 -8.75 -20.43
CA GLN A 287 -4.22 -8.05 -21.39
C GLN A 287 -3.58 -7.87 -22.77
N GLY A 288 -2.25 -7.77 -22.85
CA GLY A 288 -1.52 -7.65 -24.12
C GLY A 288 -1.29 -8.97 -24.86
N SER A 289 -1.52 -10.10 -24.19
CA SER A 289 -1.34 -11.46 -24.75
C SER A 289 -2.64 -12.09 -25.26
N SER A 290 -3.75 -11.34 -25.24
CA SER A 290 -5.10 -11.78 -25.66
C SER A 290 -5.56 -11.16 -26.97
#